data_AF-A0A0B2WW40-F1
#
_entry.id   AF-A0A0B2WW40-F1
#
_cell.length_a   1.000
_cell.length_b   1.000
_cell.length_c   1.000
_cell.angle_alpha   90.00
_cell.angle_beta   90.00
_cell.angle_gamma   90.00
#
_symmetry.space_group_name_H-M   'P 1'
#
loop_
_entity.id
_entity.type
_entity.pdbx_description
1 polymer ?
#
loop_
_entity_poly.entity_id
_entity_poly.type
_entity_poly.pdbx_seq_one_letter_code
_entity_poly.pdbx_strand_id
1 'polypeptide(L)'
;MAKSSRSSSRKENNRRKAASVFSPAEVARNERLSTKLLELARQPKPESSDANMDTNAADDVVEDIDSAQPGNDIAGSVMEVDSKPPKLRIGKKRIDKRRQKKSGIVFARYSDRLAKKKKKGSR
;
A
#
# COMPACT_ATOMS: atom_id res chain seq x y z
N MET A 1 -20.94 -8.42 3.85
CA MET A 1 -20.34 -7.27 3.15
C MET A 1 -18.85 -7.47 3.04
N ALA A 2 -18.27 -7.36 1.84
CA ALA A 2 -16.82 -7.33 1.70
C ALA A 2 -16.24 -6.11 2.43
N LYS A 3 -15.07 -6.27 3.04
CA LYS A 3 -14.34 -5.14 3.63
C LYS A 3 -13.79 -4.26 2.50
N SER A 4 -13.76 -2.94 2.69
CA SER A 4 -13.13 -2.02 1.74
C SER A 4 -11.60 -2.18 1.72
N SER A 5 -10.94 -1.77 0.63
CA SER A 5 -9.47 -1.71 0.51
C SER A 5 -8.84 -0.91 1.65
N ARG A 6 -9.47 0.20 2.07
CA ARG A 6 -9.00 1.05 3.18
C ARG A 6 -9.35 0.54 4.58
N SER A 7 -9.97 -0.64 4.70
CA SER A 7 -10.29 -1.22 6.00
C SER A 7 -9.01 -1.47 6.81
N SER A 8 -8.98 -1.00 8.05
CA SER A 8 -7.84 -1.17 8.97
C SER A 8 -7.42 -2.63 9.12
N SER A 9 -8.39 -3.54 9.21
CA SER A 9 -8.16 -4.98 9.30
C SER A 9 -7.41 -5.56 8.10
N ARG A 10 -7.67 -5.05 6.88
CA ARG A 10 -6.94 -5.50 5.68
C ARG A 10 -5.52 -4.91 5.63
N LYS A 11 -5.37 -3.62 5.93
CA LYS A 11 -4.06 -2.95 5.98
C LYS A 11 -3.11 -3.61 6.97
N GLU A 12 -3.60 -3.92 8.17
CA GLU A 12 -2.83 -4.58 9.23
C GLU A 12 -2.31 -5.96 8.78
N ASN A 13 -3.18 -6.77 8.15
CA ASN A 13 -2.79 -8.08 7.65
C ASN A 13 -1.75 -7.97 6.52
N ASN A 14 -1.94 -7.04 5.59
CA ASN A 14 -1.01 -6.81 4.49
C ASN A 14 0.36 -6.33 5.00
N ARG A 15 0.40 -5.46 6.02
CA ARG A 15 1.66 -5.02 6.63
C ARG A 15 2.42 -6.19 7.25
N ARG A 16 1.73 -7.13 7.91
CA ARG A 16 2.35 -8.34 8.46
C ARG A 16 2.92 -9.23 7.37
N LYS A 17 2.15 -9.45 6.29
CA LYS A 17 2.62 -10.24 5.14
C LYS A 17 3.81 -9.59 4.44
N ALA A 18 3.82 -8.27 4.31
CA ALA A 18 4.96 -7.52 3.79
C ALA A 18 6.20 -7.81 4.65
N ALA A 19 6.12 -7.61 5.97
CA ALA A 19 7.26 -7.81 6.86
C ALA A 19 7.77 -9.26 6.90
N SER A 20 6.87 -10.26 6.89
CA SER A 20 7.27 -11.66 7.11
C SER A 20 7.55 -12.44 5.84
N VAL A 21 6.86 -12.15 4.73
CA VAL A 21 6.94 -12.95 3.49
C VAL A 21 7.61 -12.17 2.37
N PHE A 22 7.15 -10.95 2.11
CA PHE A 22 7.58 -10.24 0.90
C PHE A 22 8.92 -9.52 1.09
N SER A 23 9.14 -8.83 2.20
CA SER A 23 10.38 -8.09 2.45
C SER A 23 11.62 -9.01 2.47
N PRO A 24 11.63 -10.16 3.18
CA PRO A 24 12.81 -11.03 3.17
C PRO A 24 13.10 -11.64 1.78
N ALA A 25 12.05 -11.98 1.02
CA ALA A 25 12.20 -12.53 -0.32
C ALA A 25 12.75 -11.50 -1.32
N GLU A 26 12.30 -10.24 -1.22
CA GLU A 26 12.79 -9.13 -2.03
C GLU A 26 14.24 -8.80 -1.70
N VAL A 27 14.62 -8.79 -0.42
CA VAL A 27 16.02 -8.59 0.01
C VAL A 27 16.93 -9.67 -0.57
N ALA A 28 16.57 -10.96 -0.41
CA ALA A 28 17.36 -12.06 -0.98
C ALA A 28 17.46 -11.99 -2.51
N ARG A 29 16.42 -11.50 -3.19
CA ARG A 29 16.47 -11.26 -4.64
C ARG A 29 17.45 -10.14 -4.99
N ASN A 30 17.41 -9.04 -4.24
CA ASN A 30 18.31 -7.89 -4.47
C ASN A 30 19.77 -8.26 -4.22
N GLU A 31 20.05 -9.06 -3.19
CA GLU A 31 21.39 -9.60 -2.92
C GLU A 31 21.90 -10.45 -4.09
N ARG A 32 21.07 -11.34 -4.64
CA ARG A 32 21.46 -12.16 -5.81
C ARG A 32 21.69 -11.33 -7.07
N LEU A 33 20.89 -10.28 -7.27
CA LEU A 33 21.07 -9.38 -8.40
C LEU A 33 22.34 -8.54 -8.24
N SER A 34 22.62 -8.03 -7.04
CA SER A 34 23.82 -7.24 -6.80
C SER A 34 25.10 -8.08 -6.96
N THR A 35 25.10 -9.34 -6.51
CA THR A 35 26.24 -10.25 -6.75
C THR A 35 26.47 -10.48 -8.25
N LYS A 36 25.40 -10.70 -9.02
CA LYS A 36 25.48 -10.90 -10.46
C LYS A 36 26.00 -9.65 -11.19
N LEU A 37 25.55 -8.46 -10.78
CA LEU A 37 26.02 -7.20 -11.36
C LEU A 37 27.50 -6.94 -11.06
N LEU A 38 27.96 -7.25 -9.85
CA LEU A 38 29.38 -7.16 -9.49
C LEU A 38 30.24 -8.18 -10.25
N GLU A 39 29.72 -9.39 -10.47
CA GLU A 39 30.38 -10.40 -11.30
C GLU A 39 30.53 -9.92 -12.74
N LEU A 40 29.46 -9.39 -13.36
CA LEU A 40 29.51 -8.82 -14.71
C LEU A 40 30.48 -7.64 -14.80
N ALA A 41 30.53 -6.77 -13.79
CA ALA A 41 31.47 -5.65 -13.76
C ALA A 41 32.93 -6.09 -13.64
N ARG A 42 33.19 -7.26 -13.04
CA ARG A 42 34.53 -7.86 -12.91
C ARG A 42 34.96 -8.60 -14.17
N GLN A 43 34.04 -9.00 -15.03
CA GLN A 43 34.38 -9.64 -16.29
C GLN A 43 35.21 -8.67 -17.13
N PRO A 44 36.32 -9.12 -17.76
CA PRO A 44 37.06 -8.29 -18.69
C PRO A 44 36.11 -7.83 -19.77
N LYS A 45 36.21 -6.54 -20.15
CA LYS A 45 35.38 -5.98 -21.21
C LYS A 45 35.53 -6.89 -22.43
N PRO A 46 34.44 -7.51 -22.91
CA PRO A 46 34.52 -8.35 -24.10
C PRO A 46 35.07 -7.48 -25.23
N GLU A 47 35.95 -8.04 -26.06
CA GLU A 47 36.46 -7.32 -27.22
C GLU A 47 35.28 -6.80 -28.03
N SER A 48 35.21 -5.48 -28.15
CA SER A 48 34.15 -4.78 -28.85
C SER A 48 34.24 -5.18 -30.32
N SER A 49 33.41 -6.13 -30.76
CA SER A 49 33.11 -6.29 -32.16
C SER A 49 32.33 -5.05 -32.59
N ASP A 50 33.08 -4.11 -33.16
CA ASP A 50 32.70 -2.97 -34.00
C ASP A 50 31.20 -2.83 -34.32
N ALA A 51 30.43 -2.36 -33.34
CA ALA A 51 29.06 -1.89 -33.54
C ALA A 51 28.94 -0.53 -32.85
N ASN A 52 29.49 0.47 -33.53
CA ASN A 52 29.26 1.88 -33.29
C ASN A 52 27.75 2.16 -33.20
N MET A 53 27.25 2.46 -32.01
CA MET A 53 26.19 3.44 -31.82
C MET A 53 26.57 4.30 -30.61
N ASP A 54 27.51 5.19 -30.87
CA ASP A 54 27.76 6.37 -30.07
C ASP A 54 26.60 7.36 -30.30
N THR A 55 25.82 7.66 -29.26
CA THR A 55 25.22 8.99 -29.10
C THR A 55 25.39 9.37 -27.63
N ASN A 56 26.55 9.94 -27.33
CA ASN A 56 26.87 10.56 -26.07
C ASN A 56 26.30 11.99 -26.00
N ALA A 57 26.12 12.45 -24.75
CA ALA A 57 26.10 13.84 -24.27
C ALA A 57 24.74 14.57 -24.13
N ALA A 58 24.31 14.62 -22.86
CA ALA A 58 24.02 15.84 -22.08
C ALA A 58 23.01 16.89 -22.58
N ASP A 59 21.97 17.06 -21.75
CA ASP A 59 21.28 18.29 -21.32
C ASP A 59 20.77 19.33 -22.34
N ASP A 60 19.50 19.69 -22.10
CA ASP A 60 18.79 20.91 -22.48
C ASP A 60 18.31 21.08 -23.94
N VAL A 61 16.98 21.02 -24.10
CA VAL A 61 16.11 22.04 -24.73
C VAL A 61 14.76 21.39 -25.08
N VAL A 62 13.72 21.90 -24.42
CA VAL A 62 12.29 21.72 -24.73
C VAL A 62 12.03 22.25 -26.14
N GLU A 63 11.16 21.60 -26.92
CA GLU A 63 10.09 22.23 -27.71
C GLU A 63 9.22 21.14 -28.35
N ASP A 64 7.91 21.38 -28.28
CA ASP A 64 6.81 20.61 -28.85
C ASP A 64 6.96 20.43 -30.37
N ILE A 65 6.32 19.39 -30.92
CA ILE A 65 5.46 19.48 -32.11
C ILE A 65 4.75 18.14 -32.29
N ASP A 66 3.46 18.17 -31.95
CA ASP A 66 2.45 17.27 -32.48
C ASP A 66 2.46 17.31 -34.01
N SER A 67 2.50 16.14 -34.65
CA SER A 67 1.99 15.98 -36.01
C SER A 67 1.43 14.58 -36.17
N ALA A 68 0.10 14.54 -36.09
CA ALA A 68 -0.73 13.38 -36.17
C ALA A 68 -0.92 12.86 -37.62
N GLN A 69 -1.59 11.70 -37.66
CA GLN A 69 -2.44 11.12 -38.73
C GLN A 69 -1.83 9.96 -39.54
N PRO A 70 -2.66 9.08 -40.15
CA PRO A 70 -3.89 8.44 -39.64
C PRO A 70 -4.02 6.95 -40.02
N GLY A 71 -4.96 6.26 -39.38
CA GLY A 71 -5.79 5.24 -40.03
C GLY A 71 -5.30 3.79 -40.00
N ASN A 72 -5.94 2.96 -39.18
CA ASN A 72 -6.87 1.96 -39.74
C ASN A 72 -7.73 1.33 -38.64
N ASP A 73 -9.03 1.45 -38.88
CA ASP A 73 -10.15 0.96 -38.08
C ASP A 73 -10.19 -0.57 -38.03
N ILE A 74 -10.30 -1.16 -36.84
CA ILE A 74 -11.16 -2.33 -36.62
C ILE A 74 -11.87 -2.14 -35.27
N ALA A 75 -13.03 -1.52 -35.38
CA ALA A 75 -14.30 -1.90 -34.76
C ALA A 75 -14.27 -2.72 -33.45
N GLY A 76 -14.88 -2.14 -32.42
CA GLY A 76 -15.88 -2.86 -31.65
C GLY A 76 -15.46 -3.42 -30.30
N SER A 77 -15.23 -2.54 -29.32
CA SER A 77 -15.61 -2.86 -27.93
C SER A 77 -15.95 -1.60 -27.14
N VAL A 78 -16.90 -0.83 -27.68
CA VAL A 78 -17.77 0.00 -26.83
C VAL A 78 -18.79 -0.98 -26.23
N MET A 79 -18.58 -1.42 -25.00
CA MET A 79 -19.59 -2.18 -24.25
C MET A 79 -19.83 -1.54 -22.87
N GLU A 80 -20.92 -0.77 -22.85
CA GLU A 80 -21.99 -0.75 -21.84
C GLU A 80 -21.63 -0.39 -20.39
N VAL A 81 -21.92 0.86 -20.02
CA VAL A 81 -21.92 1.36 -18.65
C VAL A 81 -23.15 0.83 -17.92
N ASP A 82 -22.96 -0.25 -17.16
CA ASP A 82 -23.96 -0.85 -16.27
C ASP A 82 -24.30 0.10 -15.10
N SER A 83 -25.23 1.02 -15.34
CA SER A 83 -25.77 1.94 -14.33
C SER A 83 -26.84 1.23 -13.48
N LYS A 84 -26.46 0.68 -12.32
CA LYS A 84 -27.41 0.05 -11.38
C LYS A 84 -28.00 1.07 -10.39
N PRO A 85 -29.31 0.94 -10.03
CA PRO A 85 -30.13 2.00 -9.43
C PRO A 85 -29.75 2.41 -7.99
N PRO A 86 -30.17 3.60 -7.52
CA PRO A 86 -29.80 4.14 -6.22
C PRO A 86 -30.36 3.29 -5.07
N LYS A 87 -29.46 2.87 -4.17
CA LYS A 87 -29.81 2.06 -2.98
C LYS A 87 -30.55 2.93 -1.95
N LEU A 88 -31.75 2.48 -1.57
CA LEU A 88 -32.58 3.04 -0.50
C LEU A 88 -31.80 3.14 0.83
N ARG A 89 -31.88 4.30 1.48
CA ARG A 89 -31.25 4.57 2.77
C ARG A 89 -31.99 3.84 3.89
N ILE A 90 -31.57 2.60 4.20
CA ILE A 90 -31.98 1.92 5.42
C ILE A 90 -31.46 2.72 6.63
N GLY A 91 -32.38 3.31 7.39
CA GLY A 91 -32.12 4.10 8.59
C GLY A 91 -31.31 3.31 9.61
N LYS A 92 -30.16 3.86 10.00
CA LYS A 92 -29.27 3.26 11.00
C LYS A 92 -29.93 3.34 12.39
N LYS A 93 -30.57 2.27 12.84
CA LYS A 93 -30.70 2.02 14.29
C LYS A 93 -29.27 1.81 14.82
N ARG A 94 -28.79 2.75 15.64
CA ARG A 94 -27.43 2.78 16.17
C ARG A 94 -27.20 1.52 17.00
N ILE A 95 -26.12 0.79 16.71
CA ILE A 95 -25.68 -0.34 17.54
C ILE A 95 -25.00 0.23 18.77
N ASP A 96 -25.68 0.21 19.92
CA ASP A 96 -25.08 0.56 21.20
C ASP A 96 -24.11 -0.53 21.64
N LYS A 97 -22.83 -0.30 21.38
CA LYS A 97 -21.76 -1.16 21.87
C LYS A 97 -21.67 -1.01 23.39
N ARG A 98 -22.13 -2.02 24.14
CA ARG A 98 -21.87 -2.13 25.59
C ARG A 98 -20.36 -2.09 25.83
N ARG A 99 -19.90 -1.03 26.52
CA ARG A 99 -18.50 -0.86 26.92
C ARG A 99 -18.19 -1.81 28.08
N GLN A 100 -17.54 -2.93 27.79
CA GLN A 100 -16.98 -3.79 28.85
C GLN A 100 -15.84 -3.06 29.55
N LYS A 101 -15.86 -3.04 30.89
CA LYS A 101 -14.81 -2.41 31.69
C LYS A 101 -13.56 -3.31 31.66
N LYS A 102 -12.44 -2.77 31.19
CA LYS A 102 -11.15 -3.47 31.25
C LYS A 102 -10.64 -3.43 32.69
N SER A 103 -10.35 -4.58 33.27
CA SER A 103 -9.61 -4.67 34.54
C SER A 103 -8.15 -4.30 34.25
N GLY A 104 -7.72 -3.13 34.71
CA GLY A 104 -6.32 -2.73 34.62
C GLY A 104 -5.47 -3.51 35.63
N ILE A 105 -4.38 -4.11 35.17
CA ILE A 105 -3.36 -4.80 36.00
C ILE A 105 -2.42 -3.76 36.65
N VAL A 106 -2.90 -2.52 36.82
CA VAL A 106 -2.13 -1.42 37.41
C VAL A 106 -2.78 -1.07 38.74
N PHE A 107 -1.94 -0.80 39.75
CA PHE A 107 -2.42 -0.36 41.05
C PHE A 107 -3.33 0.86 40.93
N ALA A 108 -4.44 0.85 41.69
CA ALA A 108 -5.39 1.94 41.69
C ALA A 108 -4.69 3.25 42.07
N ARG A 109 -4.91 4.30 41.27
CA ARG A 109 -4.34 5.63 41.52
C ARG A 109 -4.85 6.18 42.86
N TYR A 110 -4.07 7.06 43.49
CA TYR A 110 -4.41 7.61 44.81
C TYR A 110 -5.77 8.33 44.81
N SER A 111 -6.09 9.08 43.76
CA SER A 111 -7.39 9.73 43.57
C SER A 111 -8.56 8.74 43.54
N ASP A 112 -8.39 7.60 42.88
CA ASP A 112 -9.43 6.58 42.74
C ASP A 112 -9.70 5.89 44.08
N ARG A 113 -8.66 5.72 44.91
CA ARG A 113 -8.78 5.17 46.26
C ARG A 113 -9.57 6.12 47.18
N LEU A 114 -9.29 7.42 47.15
CA LEU A 114 -10.02 8.41 47.94
C LEU A 114 -11.49 8.52 47.52
N ALA A 115 -11.76 8.52 46.21
CA ALA A 115 -13.13 8.55 45.69
C ALA A 115 -13.96 7.33 46.12
N LYS A 116 -13.36 6.13 46.13
CA LYS A 116 -14.01 4.91 46.65
C LYS A 116 -14.30 5.00 48.15
N LYS A 117 -13.39 5.56 48.95
CA LYS A 117 -13.57 5.73 50.41
C LYS A 117 -14.74 6.66 50.72
N LYS A 118 -14.84 7.80 50.02
CA LYS A 118 -15.96 8.76 50.20
C LYS A 118 -17.32 8.12 49.88
N LYS A 119 -17.39 7.33 48.81
CA LYS A 119 -18.63 6.63 48.41
C LYS A 119 -19.03 5.49 49.35
N LYS A 120 -18.08 4.91 50.08
CA LYS A 120 -18.33 3.83 51.06
C LYS A 120 -18.75 4.39 52.43
N GLY A 121 -18.37 5.61 52.77
CA GLY A 121 -18.82 6.29 54.00
C GLY A 121 -20.16 7.03 53.89
N SER A 122 -20.78 7.05 52.71
CA SER A 122 -22.10 7.64 52.48
C SER A 122 -23.21 6.57 52.30
N ARG A 123 -23.01 5.40 52.89
CA ARG A 123 -23.98 4.30 52.94
C ARG A 123 -24.09 3.79 54.37
#